data_AF-A7VAV6-F1
#
_entry.id   AF-A7VAV6-F1
#
_cell.length_a   1.000
_cell.length_b   1.000
_cell.length_c   1.000
_cell.angle_alpha   90.00
_cell.angle_beta   90.00
_cell.angle_gamma   90.00
#
_symmetry.space_group_name_H-M   'P 1'
#
loop_
_entity.id
_entity.type
_entity.pdbx_description
1 polymer ?
#
loop_
_entity_poly.entity_id
_entity_poly.type
_entity_poly.pdbx_seq_one_letter_code
_entity_poly.pdbx_strand_id
1 'polypeptide(L)'
;MKKWKAAGLITVAGACVIAIVWGLHGRTKNNVKLLQLNEQVSDDSVIYVALGDSITYGYSLEHAENERFSARIAAYMKQQGMQVVECNQGVNGQLSDDMWQNIKKGKVDLLDHADYVTFCIGTNDALLPFEFFVMQYEDYFYGYSGAGDDSPLWKKINKKTFIRDFEEADRSAEDNLNQFYNNLSDSIDLIRKDSPDCRIAIMTLYNPYRNMDYAITADGKTINIGQYAEEKINQANTIIQTICREKDIVLADCYDAFALSNDIVLNNQKAEDYIDPDDHPTAIGQQLIADVFIEALFTK
;
A
#
# COMPACT_ATOMS: atom_id res chain seq x y z
N MET A 1 26.91 1.80 -4.53
CA MET A 1 26.38 3.02 -3.87
C MET A 1 26.74 4.35 -4.57
N LYS A 2 26.95 4.39 -5.90
CA LYS A 2 27.31 5.64 -6.65
C LYS A 2 26.31 6.07 -7.72
N LYS A 3 25.18 5.37 -7.89
CA LYS A 3 24.24 5.62 -9.00
C LYS A 3 23.06 6.54 -8.68
N TRP A 4 22.80 6.84 -7.40
CA TRP A 4 21.62 7.62 -6.99
C TRP A 4 21.90 9.12 -6.76
N LYS A 5 23.17 9.53 -6.67
CA LYS A 5 23.56 10.94 -6.40
C LYS A 5 23.36 11.89 -7.60
N ALA A 6 22.82 11.42 -8.72
CA ALA A 6 22.57 12.25 -9.90
C ALA A 6 21.08 12.63 -10.09
N ALA A 7 20.16 12.15 -9.25
CA ALA A 7 18.73 12.43 -9.35
C ALA A 7 18.26 13.60 -8.45
N GLY A 8 19.14 14.60 -8.25
CA GLY A 8 18.74 15.86 -7.65
C GLY A 8 17.81 16.63 -8.58
N LEU A 9 16.63 17.00 -8.08
CA LEU A 9 15.44 17.53 -8.78
C LEU A 9 14.55 16.48 -9.44
N ILE A 10 13.91 15.63 -8.63
CA ILE A 10 12.56 15.16 -8.96
C ILE A 10 11.60 16.20 -8.38
N THR A 11 11.24 17.19 -9.18
CA THR A 11 10.00 17.93 -8.93
C THR A 11 8.83 16.96 -9.12
N VAL A 12 7.68 17.20 -8.48
CA VAL A 12 6.44 16.39 -8.57
C VAL A 12 6.06 16.00 -10.02
N ALA A 13 6.50 16.77 -11.02
CA ALA A 13 6.35 16.44 -12.44
C ALA A 13 7.16 15.22 -12.93
N GLY A 14 8.24 14.82 -12.24
CA GLY A 14 9.10 13.69 -12.60
C GLY A 14 8.52 12.32 -12.23
N ALA A 15 7.70 12.24 -11.19
CA ALA A 15 6.97 11.01 -10.83
C ALA A 15 5.99 10.59 -11.95
N CYS A 16 5.41 11.56 -12.67
CA CYS A 16 4.50 11.32 -13.78
C CYS A 16 5.19 10.72 -15.04
N VAL A 17 6.50 10.88 -15.21
CA VAL A 17 7.19 10.45 -16.44
C VAL A 17 7.54 8.95 -16.43
N ILE A 18 7.78 8.37 -15.24
CA ILE A 18 8.04 6.93 -15.10
C ILE A 18 6.77 6.12 -15.39
N ALA A 19 5.59 6.64 -15.03
CA ALA A 19 4.29 6.02 -15.31
C ALA A 19 3.98 5.90 -16.82
N ILE A 20 4.48 6.83 -17.66
CA ILE A 20 4.12 6.89 -19.09
C ILE A 20 4.88 5.84 -19.92
N VAL A 21 6.13 5.53 -19.59
CA VAL A 21 6.95 4.57 -20.37
C VAL A 21 6.52 3.11 -20.09
N TRP A 22 5.99 2.81 -18.91
CA TRP A 22 5.44 1.48 -18.58
C TRP A 22 4.06 1.21 -19.22
N GLY A 23 3.25 2.25 -19.44
CA GLY A 23 1.91 2.12 -20.00
C GLY A 23 1.83 1.54 -21.43
N LEU A 24 2.87 1.66 -22.24
CA LEU A 24 2.90 1.15 -23.62
C LEU A 24 3.37 -0.30 -23.73
N HIS A 25 4.28 -0.76 -22.87
CA HIS A 25 4.71 -2.17 -22.80
C HIS A 25 3.75 -3.04 -21.96
N GLY A 26 2.98 -2.44 -21.04
CA GLY A 26 1.94 -3.16 -20.29
C GLY A 26 0.72 -3.56 -21.13
N ARG A 27 0.36 -2.76 -22.14
CA ARG A 27 -0.89 -2.94 -22.90
C ARG A 27 -0.95 -4.24 -23.72
N THR A 28 0.18 -4.70 -24.27
CA THR A 28 0.26 -5.97 -25.01
C THR A 28 0.38 -7.19 -24.10
N LYS A 29 1.06 -7.08 -22.95
CA LYS A 29 1.08 -8.13 -21.92
C LYS A 29 -0.29 -8.34 -21.26
N ASN A 30 -1.04 -7.25 -21.04
CA ASN A 30 -2.37 -7.32 -20.44
C ASN A 30 -3.37 -8.07 -21.32
N ASN A 31 -3.36 -7.88 -22.65
CA ASN A 31 -4.25 -8.64 -23.54
C ASN A 31 -3.96 -10.14 -23.54
N VAL A 32 -2.70 -10.56 -23.45
CA VAL A 32 -2.34 -12.00 -23.37
C VAL A 32 -2.72 -12.58 -22.00
N LYS A 33 -2.49 -11.85 -20.90
CA LYS A 33 -2.90 -12.27 -19.56
C LYS A 33 -4.42 -12.38 -19.43
N LEU A 34 -5.17 -11.43 -19.99
CA LEU A 34 -6.64 -11.46 -20.00
C LEU A 34 -7.18 -12.62 -20.84
N LEU A 35 -6.59 -12.92 -21.99
CA LEU A 35 -6.96 -14.10 -22.79
C LEU A 35 -6.69 -15.39 -22.02
N GLN A 36 -5.54 -15.51 -21.34
CA GLN A 36 -5.23 -16.67 -20.50
C GLN A 36 -6.19 -16.81 -19.31
N LEU A 37 -6.59 -15.70 -18.68
CA LEU A 37 -7.58 -15.72 -17.62
C LEU A 37 -8.95 -16.16 -18.14
N ASN A 38 -9.41 -15.58 -19.25
CA ASN A 38 -10.69 -15.96 -19.88
C ASN A 38 -10.74 -17.43 -20.32
N GLU A 39 -9.60 -18.01 -20.74
CA GLU A 39 -9.50 -19.45 -21.03
C GLU A 39 -9.64 -20.34 -19.79
N GLN A 40 -9.36 -19.83 -18.59
CA GLN A 40 -9.51 -20.55 -17.32
C GLN A 40 -10.90 -20.38 -16.69
N VAL A 41 -11.68 -19.39 -17.15
CA VAL A 41 -13.04 -19.15 -16.65
C VAL A 41 -14.00 -20.16 -17.28
N SER A 42 -14.77 -20.83 -16.42
CA SER A 42 -15.90 -21.68 -16.77
C SER A 42 -17.13 -21.21 -15.99
N ASP A 43 -18.33 -21.68 -16.34
CA ASP A 43 -19.56 -21.32 -15.64
C ASP A 43 -19.54 -21.69 -14.14
N ASP A 44 -18.69 -22.64 -13.73
CA ASP A 44 -18.51 -23.09 -12.33
C ASP A 44 -17.32 -22.42 -11.63
N SER A 45 -16.60 -21.52 -12.29
CA SER A 45 -15.41 -20.88 -11.72
C SER A 45 -15.77 -19.80 -10.71
N VAL A 46 -15.05 -19.77 -9.58
CA VAL A 46 -15.10 -18.67 -8.60
C VAL A 46 -14.06 -17.62 -8.99
N ILE A 47 -14.49 -16.40 -9.23
CA ILE A 47 -13.63 -15.27 -9.63
C ILE A 47 -13.20 -14.48 -8.41
N TYR A 48 -11.90 -14.49 -8.12
CA TYR A 48 -11.30 -13.73 -7.03
C TYR A 48 -10.40 -12.61 -7.58
N VAL A 49 -10.78 -11.35 -7.36
CA VAL A 49 -10.01 -10.18 -7.78
C VAL A 49 -9.31 -9.53 -6.58
N ALA A 50 -7.99 -9.37 -6.65
CA ALA A 50 -7.20 -8.69 -5.64
C ALA A 50 -6.79 -7.29 -6.13
N LEU A 51 -7.30 -6.25 -5.47
CA LEU A 51 -7.04 -4.85 -5.77
C LEU A 51 -6.09 -4.23 -4.75
N GLY A 52 -5.19 -3.37 -5.21
CA GLY A 52 -4.30 -2.66 -4.31
C GLY A 52 -3.02 -2.16 -4.93
N ASP A 53 -2.05 -1.93 -4.07
CA ASP A 53 -0.76 -1.34 -4.43
C ASP A 53 0.37 -2.39 -4.62
N SER A 54 1.60 -2.02 -4.28
CA SER A 54 2.79 -2.88 -4.33
C SER A 54 2.68 -4.12 -3.45
N ILE A 55 1.95 -4.05 -2.33
CA ILE A 55 1.73 -5.19 -1.44
C ILE A 55 0.88 -6.24 -2.15
N THR A 56 -0.19 -5.81 -2.82
CA THR A 56 -1.03 -6.67 -3.68
C THR A 56 -0.24 -7.21 -4.87
N TYR A 57 0.59 -6.38 -5.50
CA TYR A 57 1.44 -6.80 -6.62
C TYR A 57 2.43 -7.92 -6.22
N GLY A 58 2.85 -7.95 -4.95
CA GLY A 58 3.89 -8.84 -4.45
C GLY A 58 5.31 -8.28 -4.66
N TYR A 59 5.46 -6.95 -4.57
CA TYR A 59 6.77 -6.31 -4.61
C TYR A 59 7.73 -6.92 -3.56
N SER A 60 9.02 -6.98 -3.89
CA SER A 60 10.11 -7.56 -3.09
C SER A 60 10.11 -9.08 -2.89
N LEU A 61 9.05 -9.80 -3.28
CA LEU A 61 9.00 -11.27 -3.16
C LEU A 61 9.80 -11.97 -4.26
N GLU A 62 10.52 -13.02 -3.89
CA GLU A 62 11.23 -13.87 -4.85
C GLU A 62 10.26 -14.72 -5.69
N HIS A 63 9.18 -15.22 -5.06
CA HIS A 63 8.18 -16.07 -5.68
C HIS A 63 6.77 -15.47 -5.55
N ALA A 64 6.62 -14.22 -6.00
CA ALA A 64 5.38 -13.45 -5.88
C ALA A 64 4.13 -14.20 -6.39
N GLU A 65 4.24 -15.03 -7.42
CA GLU A 65 3.15 -15.83 -7.97
C GLU A 65 2.53 -16.83 -6.99
N ASN A 66 3.27 -17.21 -5.94
CA ASN A 66 2.83 -18.15 -4.91
C ASN A 66 2.77 -17.51 -3.51
N GLU A 67 3.58 -16.48 -3.26
CA GLU A 67 3.81 -15.96 -1.92
C GLU A 67 3.01 -14.72 -1.56
N ARG A 68 2.54 -13.93 -2.55
CA ARG A 68 1.69 -12.77 -2.28
C ARG A 68 0.36 -13.22 -1.68
N PHE A 69 -0.22 -12.39 -0.80
CA PHE A 69 -1.38 -12.80 -0.01
C PHE A 69 -2.54 -13.34 -0.86
N SER A 70 -2.78 -12.73 -2.02
CA SER A 70 -3.85 -13.12 -2.94
C SER A 70 -3.63 -14.50 -3.57
N ALA A 71 -2.39 -14.87 -3.89
CA ALA A 71 -2.09 -16.22 -4.35
C ALA A 71 -2.35 -17.26 -3.24
N ARG A 72 -2.01 -16.93 -1.99
CA ARG A 72 -2.23 -17.80 -0.83
C ARG A 72 -3.71 -17.98 -0.51
N ILE A 73 -4.51 -16.90 -0.57
CA ILE A 73 -5.97 -16.96 -0.43
C ILE A 73 -6.58 -17.85 -1.52
N ALA A 74 -6.17 -17.67 -2.78
CA ALA A 74 -6.65 -18.51 -3.87
C ALA A 74 -6.27 -19.99 -3.69
N ALA A 75 -5.06 -20.28 -3.19
CA ALA A 75 -4.64 -21.63 -2.85
C ALA A 75 -5.50 -22.23 -1.72
N TYR A 76 -5.82 -21.45 -0.68
CA TYR A 76 -6.73 -21.86 0.39
C TYR A 76 -8.13 -22.19 -0.17
N MET A 77 -8.73 -21.32 -0.98
CA MET A 77 -10.03 -21.55 -1.58
C MET A 77 -10.06 -22.82 -2.45
N LYS A 78 -8.98 -23.09 -3.21
CA LYS A 78 -8.81 -24.33 -3.98
C LYS A 78 -8.74 -25.57 -3.08
N GLN A 79 -8.07 -25.47 -1.93
CA GLN A 79 -8.06 -26.56 -0.93
C GLN A 79 -9.46 -26.83 -0.34
N GLN A 80 -10.33 -25.83 -0.30
CA GLN A 80 -11.74 -25.99 0.07
C GLN A 80 -12.61 -26.55 -1.07
N GLY A 81 -12.02 -26.91 -2.21
CA GLY A 81 -12.72 -27.51 -3.36
C GLY A 81 -13.30 -26.50 -4.36
N MET A 82 -12.99 -25.21 -4.23
CA MET A 82 -13.45 -24.19 -5.19
C MET A 82 -12.58 -24.19 -6.45
N GLN A 83 -13.21 -24.03 -7.62
CA GLN A 83 -12.48 -23.81 -8.89
C GLN A 83 -12.15 -22.32 -9.05
N VAL A 84 -11.06 -21.86 -8.43
CA VAL A 84 -10.74 -20.43 -8.35
C VAL A 84 -9.90 -19.94 -9.53
N VAL A 85 -10.36 -18.87 -10.17
CA VAL A 85 -9.57 -18.00 -11.05
C VAL A 85 -9.19 -16.74 -10.27
N GLU A 86 -7.90 -16.60 -10.00
CA GLU A 86 -7.35 -15.46 -9.26
C GLU A 86 -6.87 -14.37 -10.23
N CYS A 87 -7.27 -13.14 -9.97
CA CYS A 87 -6.99 -11.99 -10.80
C CYS A 87 -6.32 -10.89 -9.97
N ASN A 88 -4.99 -10.90 -9.95
CA ASN A 88 -4.21 -9.83 -9.31
C ASN A 88 -4.15 -8.57 -10.17
N GLN A 89 -4.57 -7.47 -9.56
CA GLN A 89 -4.64 -6.13 -10.16
C GLN A 89 -3.84 -5.11 -9.33
N GLY A 90 -2.81 -5.57 -8.61
CA GLY A 90 -1.94 -4.69 -7.83
C GLY A 90 -1.02 -3.85 -8.71
N VAL A 91 -0.83 -2.56 -8.37
CA VAL A 91 0.12 -1.67 -9.07
C VAL A 91 1.02 -0.95 -8.06
N ASN A 92 2.32 -1.01 -8.28
CA ASN A 92 3.30 -0.37 -7.38
C ASN A 92 3.05 1.14 -7.24
N GLY A 93 3.08 1.63 -5.98
CA GLY A 93 2.90 3.05 -5.66
C GLY A 93 1.49 3.60 -5.92
N GLN A 94 0.51 2.74 -6.16
CA GLN A 94 -0.85 3.14 -6.49
C GLN A 94 -1.53 3.86 -5.32
N LEU A 95 -2.11 5.03 -5.60
CA LEU A 95 -3.01 5.74 -4.71
C LEU A 95 -4.46 5.26 -4.89
N SER A 96 -5.30 5.53 -3.90
CA SER A 96 -6.73 5.20 -3.98
C SER A 96 -7.46 5.89 -5.13
N ASP A 97 -7.10 7.13 -5.49
CA ASP A 97 -7.67 7.84 -6.64
C ASP A 97 -7.37 7.11 -7.95
N ASP A 98 -6.11 6.70 -8.17
CA ASP A 98 -5.72 5.95 -9.36
C ASP A 98 -6.48 4.62 -9.47
N MET A 99 -6.67 3.92 -8.34
CA MET A 99 -7.49 2.71 -8.29
C MET A 99 -8.94 2.96 -8.68
N TRP A 100 -9.58 3.95 -8.05
CA TRP A 100 -10.94 4.34 -8.38
C TRP A 100 -11.09 4.71 -9.86
N GLN A 101 -10.14 5.49 -10.39
CA GLN A 101 -10.11 5.87 -11.80
C GLN A 101 -9.96 4.68 -12.74
N ASN A 102 -9.18 3.66 -12.37
CA ASN A 102 -9.01 2.44 -13.15
C ASN A 102 -10.28 1.60 -13.16
N ILE A 103 -10.95 1.44 -12.00
CA ILE A 103 -12.26 0.77 -11.88
C ILE A 103 -13.28 1.49 -12.76
N LYS A 104 -13.43 2.80 -12.58
CA LYS A 104 -14.37 3.65 -13.33
C LYS A 104 -14.17 3.59 -14.85
N LYS A 105 -12.94 3.39 -15.31
CA LYS A 105 -12.58 3.29 -16.73
C LYS A 105 -12.66 1.86 -17.28
N GLY A 106 -13.11 0.89 -16.47
CA GLY A 106 -13.19 -0.52 -16.86
C GLY A 106 -11.84 -1.14 -17.18
N LYS A 107 -10.78 -0.73 -16.45
CA LYS A 107 -9.40 -1.21 -16.67
C LYS A 107 -8.99 -2.34 -15.73
N VAL A 108 -9.89 -2.81 -14.88
CA VAL A 108 -9.65 -3.88 -13.93
C VAL A 108 -10.27 -5.15 -14.50
N ASP A 109 -9.45 -6.15 -14.79
CA ASP A 109 -9.91 -7.37 -15.44
C ASP A 109 -10.81 -8.19 -14.50
N LEU A 110 -11.89 -8.75 -15.06
CA LEU A 110 -12.85 -9.65 -14.41
C LEU A 110 -13.62 -9.06 -13.22
N LEU A 111 -13.56 -7.74 -13.01
CA LEU A 111 -14.21 -7.10 -11.86
C LEU A 111 -15.74 -7.13 -11.95
N ASP A 112 -16.31 -7.15 -13.17
CA ASP A 112 -17.74 -7.22 -13.46
C ASP A 112 -18.35 -8.61 -13.24
N HIS A 113 -17.52 -9.63 -13.00
CA HIS A 113 -17.91 -11.00 -12.71
C HIS A 113 -17.33 -11.51 -11.39
N ALA A 114 -16.86 -10.61 -10.52
CA ALA A 114 -16.12 -11.01 -9.32
C ALA A 114 -17.05 -11.59 -8.23
N ASP A 115 -16.72 -12.78 -7.74
CA ASP A 115 -17.36 -13.37 -6.56
C ASP A 115 -16.71 -12.88 -5.26
N TYR A 116 -15.40 -12.64 -5.30
CA TYR A 116 -14.62 -12.13 -4.18
C TYR A 116 -13.74 -10.96 -4.62
N VAL A 117 -13.70 -9.91 -3.82
CA VAL A 117 -12.76 -8.80 -3.95
C VAL A 117 -12.04 -8.55 -2.63
N THR A 118 -10.72 -8.45 -2.67
CA THR A 118 -9.92 -7.98 -1.52
C THR A 118 -9.20 -6.68 -1.86
N PHE A 119 -9.21 -5.72 -0.95
CA PHE A 119 -8.49 -4.46 -1.04
C PHE A 119 -7.29 -4.40 -0.08
N CYS A 120 -6.13 -4.02 -0.61
CA CYS A 120 -4.96 -3.56 0.14
C CYS A 120 -4.47 -2.25 -0.48
N ILE A 121 -4.99 -1.12 0.02
CA ILE A 121 -4.78 0.22 -0.54
C ILE A 121 -4.91 1.27 0.56
N GLY A 122 -4.20 2.39 0.42
CA GLY A 122 -4.28 3.53 1.34
C GLY A 122 -2.97 3.86 2.05
N THR A 123 -1.99 2.93 2.08
CA THR A 123 -0.66 3.22 2.65
C THR A 123 0.02 4.35 1.86
N ASN A 124 -0.05 4.30 0.52
CA ASN A 124 0.51 5.37 -0.31
C ASN A 124 -0.21 6.70 -0.13
N ASP A 125 -1.54 6.68 0.06
CA ASP A 125 -2.32 7.88 0.36
C ASP A 125 -1.83 8.53 1.66
N ALA A 126 -1.58 7.71 2.69
CA ALA A 126 -1.16 8.15 4.01
C ALA A 126 0.32 8.54 4.11
N LEU A 127 1.24 7.78 3.48
CA LEU A 127 2.66 7.82 3.81
C LEU A 127 3.59 8.15 2.64
N LEU A 128 3.22 7.88 1.38
CA LEU A 128 4.16 8.04 0.26
C LEU A 128 4.79 9.45 0.15
N PRO A 129 4.05 10.57 0.34
CA PRO A 129 4.67 11.89 0.38
C PRO A 129 5.70 12.05 1.50
N PHE A 130 5.41 11.48 2.67
CA PHE A 130 6.30 11.52 3.83
C PHE A 130 7.51 10.59 3.66
N GLU A 131 7.36 9.44 3.03
CA GLU A 131 8.46 8.54 2.69
C GLU A 131 9.48 9.24 1.79
N PHE A 132 9.02 9.98 0.76
CA PHE A 132 9.94 10.79 -0.05
C PHE A 132 10.68 11.85 0.77
N PHE A 133 10.01 12.47 1.73
CA PHE A 133 10.65 13.40 2.65
C PHE A 133 11.70 12.68 3.53
N VAL A 134 11.37 11.53 4.11
CA VAL A 134 12.31 10.73 4.91
C VAL A 134 13.51 10.31 4.08
N MET A 135 13.30 9.77 2.88
CA MET A 135 14.39 9.37 1.97
C MET A 135 15.29 10.55 1.58
N GLN A 136 14.72 11.74 1.35
CA GLN A 136 15.50 12.95 1.07
C GLN A 136 16.42 13.33 2.25
N TYR A 137 16.00 13.03 3.48
CA TYR A 137 16.69 13.40 4.70
C TYR A 137 17.22 12.19 5.51
N GLU A 138 17.34 11.01 4.90
CA GLU A 138 17.59 9.72 5.60
C GLU A 138 18.88 9.75 6.43
N ASP A 139 19.97 10.24 5.82
CA ASP A 139 21.29 10.36 6.45
C ASP A 139 21.22 11.28 7.69
N TYR A 140 20.31 12.25 7.69
CA TYR A 140 20.13 13.18 8.79
C TYR A 140 19.24 12.63 9.89
N PHE A 141 18.14 11.93 9.55
CA PHE A 141 17.33 11.25 10.54
C PHE A 141 18.13 10.21 11.30
N TYR A 142 18.92 9.39 10.59
CA TYR A 142 19.80 8.42 11.21
C TYR A 142 20.96 9.09 11.97
N GLY A 143 21.75 9.94 11.29
CA GLY A 143 22.99 10.49 11.85
C GLY A 143 22.82 11.62 12.88
N TYR A 144 21.62 12.22 12.95
CA TYR A 144 21.30 13.35 13.82
C TYR A 144 19.99 13.15 14.59
N SER A 145 19.56 11.91 14.84
CA SER A 145 18.40 11.65 15.69
C SER A 145 18.51 12.36 17.04
N GLY A 146 17.43 12.99 17.49
CA GLY A 146 17.37 13.83 18.69
C GLY A 146 17.91 15.25 18.49
N ALA A 147 18.28 15.65 17.25
CA ALA A 147 18.74 17.00 16.97
C ALA A 147 17.66 18.06 17.28
N GLY A 148 18.02 19.03 18.11
CA GLY A 148 17.22 20.21 18.41
C GLY A 148 17.52 21.41 17.52
N ASP A 149 16.89 22.53 17.85
CA ASP A 149 17.02 23.79 17.09
C ASP A 149 18.43 24.38 17.02
N ASP A 150 19.26 24.11 18.02
CA ASP A 150 20.64 24.59 18.09
C ASP A 150 21.66 23.55 17.57
N SER A 151 21.17 22.45 16.99
CA SER A 151 22.00 21.34 16.50
C SER A 151 22.99 21.77 15.41
N PRO A 152 24.21 21.19 15.37
CA PRO A 152 25.14 21.38 14.26
C PRO A 152 24.59 20.86 12.92
N LEU A 153 23.52 20.07 12.90
CA LEU A 153 22.78 19.68 11.69
C LEU A 153 22.46 20.88 10.80
N TRP A 154 22.06 22.01 11.39
CA TRP A 154 21.64 23.21 10.66
C TRP A 154 22.79 23.97 9.98
N LYS A 155 24.04 23.52 10.18
CA LYS A 155 25.19 23.95 9.38
C LYS A 155 25.34 23.13 8.08
N LYS A 156 24.68 21.97 8.00
CA LYS A 156 24.71 21.04 6.86
C LYS A 156 23.51 21.19 5.94
N ILE A 157 22.33 21.42 6.51
CA ILE A 157 21.09 21.62 5.77
C ILE A 157 20.42 22.94 6.16
N ASN A 158 19.63 23.48 5.25
CA ASN A 158 18.84 24.68 5.52
C ASN A 158 17.59 24.30 6.33
N LYS A 159 17.51 24.79 7.57
CA LYS A 159 16.38 24.51 8.48
C LYS A 159 15.02 24.90 7.89
N LYS A 160 14.92 26.08 7.26
CA LYS A 160 13.67 26.55 6.67
C LYS A 160 13.22 25.68 5.50
N THR A 161 14.17 25.21 4.69
CA THR A 161 13.88 24.27 3.60
C THR A 161 13.39 22.94 4.14
N PHE A 162 14.06 22.38 5.17
CA PHE A 162 13.65 21.13 5.81
C PHE A 162 12.20 21.19 6.32
N ILE A 163 11.84 22.25 7.04
CA ILE A 163 10.47 22.44 7.55
C ILE A 163 9.47 22.57 6.39
N ARG A 164 9.77 23.41 5.40
CA ARG A 164 8.88 23.61 4.25
C ARG A 164 8.63 22.30 3.50
N ASP A 165 9.67 21.50 3.28
CA ASP A 165 9.57 20.22 2.57
C ASP A 165 8.74 19.21 3.40
N PHE A 166 8.90 19.19 4.73
CA PHE A 166 8.02 18.42 5.62
C PHE A 166 6.56 18.86 5.52
N GLU A 167 6.31 20.17 5.61
CA GLU A 167 4.94 20.71 5.52
C GLU A 167 4.31 20.46 4.15
N GLU A 168 5.09 20.38 3.08
CA GLU A 168 4.61 20.00 1.75
C GLU A 168 4.22 18.52 1.71
N ALA A 169 5.07 17.64 2.21
CA ALA A 169 4.76 16.21 2.35
C ALA A 169 3.49 15.99 3.19
N ASP A 170 3.38 16.68 4.34
CA ASP A 170 2.25 16.56 5.25
C ASP A 170 0.94 17.04 4.61
N ARG A 171 0.97 18.20 3.93
CA ARG A 171 -0.21 18.67 3.18
C ARG A 171 -0.63 17.69 2.08
N SER A 172 0.32 17.11 1.35
CA SER A 172 0.00 16.12 0.31
C SER A 172 -0.61 14.84 0.88
N ALA A 173 -0.13 14.34 2.02
CA ALA A 173 -0.73 13.19 2.70
C ALA A 173 -2.16 13.51 3.19
N GLU A 174 -2.37 14.69 3.77
CA GLU A 174 -3.70 15.15 4.18
C GLU A 174 -4.66 15.28 2.99
N ASP A 175 -4.22 15.87 1.88
CA ASP A 175 -5.04 16.00 0.67
C ASP A 175 -5.44 14.63 0.08
N ASN A 176 -4.55 13.65 0.14
CA ASN A 176 -4.84 12.26 -0.26
C ASN A 176 -5.86 11.61 0.69
N LEU A 177 -5.64 11.69 2.01
CA LEU A 177 -6.53 11.13 3.02
C LEU A 177 -7.93 11.76 3.00
N ASN A 178 -8.03 13.06 2.72
CA ASN A 178 -9.30 13.75 2.53
C ASN A 178 -10.12 13.19 1.35
N GLN A 179 -9.47 12.63 0.33
CA GLN A 179 -10.12 11.99 -0.82
C GLN A 179 -10.32 10.49 -0.63
N PHE A 180 -9.52 9.86 0.24
CA PHE A 180 -9.49 8.41 0.42
C PHE A 180 -10.87 7.80 0.71
N TYR A 181 -11.68 8.46 1.55
CA TYR A 181 -13.04 8.00 1.84
C TYR A 181 -13.89 7.89 0.56
N ASN A 182 -13.94 8.96 -0.24
CA ASN A 182 -14.76 8.99 -1.45
C ASN A 182 -14.22 8.00 -2.49
N ASN A 183 -12.90 7.94 -2.67
CA ASN A 183 -12.27 7.03 -3.63
C ASN A 183 -12.62 5.57 -3.33
N LEU A 184 -12.52 5.16 -2.05
CA LEU A 184 -12.83 3.80 -1.65
C LEU A 184 -14.34 3.52 -1.66
N SER A 185 -15.16 4.45 -1.12
CA SER A 185 -16.63 4.35 -1.14
C SER A 185 -17.17 4.19 -2.57
N ASP A 186 -16.74 5.06 -3.49
CA ASP A 186 -17.20 5.05 -4.88
C ASP A 186 -16.68 3.83 -5.63
N SER A 187 -15.47 3.34 -5.31
CA SER A 187 -14.95 2.08 -5.88
C SER A 187 -15.84 0.90 -5.50
N ILE A 188 -16.26 0.81 -4.24
CA ILE A 188 -17.18 -0.25 -3.76
C ILE A 188 -18.54 -0.13 -4.45
N ASP A 189 -19.08 1.09 -4.60
CA ASP A 189 -20.36 1.31 -5.28
C ASP A 189 -20.31 0.90 -6.76
N LEU A 190 -19.20 1.17 -7.44
CA LEU A 190 -18.97 0.72 -8.82
C LEU A 190 -18.90 -0.81 -8.91
N ILE A 191 -18.18 -1.47 -8.01
CA ILE A 191 -18.10 -2.93 -7.97
C ILE A 191 -19.47 -3.55 -7.75
N ARG A 192 -20.24 -3.06 -6.77
CA ARG A 192 -21.57 -3.60 -6.46
C ARG A 192 -22.59 -3.37 -7.56
N LYS A 193 -22.40 -2.35 -8.38
CA LYS A 193 -23.25 -2.12 -9.55
C LYS A 193 -23.09 -3.26 -10.58
N ASP A 194 -21.86 -3.71 -10.79
CA ASP A 194 -21.53 -4.69 -11.83
C ASP A 194 -21.56 -6.14 -11.26
N SER A 195 -21.24 -6.32 -9.98
CA SER A 195 -21.25 -7.60 -9.25
C SER A 195 -21.93 -7.43 -7.88
N PRO A 196 -23.27 -7.42 -7.81
CA PRO A 196 -24.02 -7.09 -6.59
C PRO A 196 -23.85 -8.10 -5.44
N ASP A 197 -23.60 -9.37 -5.77
CA ASP A 197 -23.42 -10.45 -4.78
C ASP A 197 -21.95 -10.65 -4.38
N CYS A 198 -21.04 -9.82 -4.89
CA CYS A 198 -19.61 -9.90 -4.62
C CYS A 198 -19.32 -9.75 -3.12
N ARG A 199 -18.54 -10.69 -2.55
CA ARG A 199 -18.05 -10.59 -1.18
C ARG A 199 -16.77 -9.76 -1.17
N ILE A 200 -16.86 -8.56 -0.61
CA ILE A 200 -15.77 -7.58 -0.56
C ILE A 200 -15.14 -7.58 0.82
N ALA A 201 -13.81 -7.60 0.89
CA ALA A 201 -13.03 -7.38 2.10
C ALA A 201 -11.93 -6.33 1.91
N ILE A 202 -11.55 -5.64 2.97
CA ILE A 202 -10.41 -4.72 3.00
C ILE A 202 -9.61 -4.93 4.27
N MET A 203 -8.28 -4.81 4.18
CA MET A 203 -7.43 -4.83 5.36
C MET A 203 -7.24 -3.45 5.99
N THR A 204 -7.07 -3.40 7.31
CA THR A 204 -6.44 -2.24 7.95
C THR A 204 -4.96 -2.15 7.54
N LEU A 205 -4.41 -0.94 7.52
CA LEU A 205 -3.02 -0.67 7.23
C LEU A 205 -2.19 -0.86 8.50
N TYR A 206 -1.02 -1.50 8.40
CA TYR A 206 -0.04 -1.57 9.48
C TYR A 206 0.91 -0.36 9.41
N ASN A 207 1.63 -0.07 10.51
CA ASN A 207 2.66 0.97 10.53
C ASN A 207 4.04 0.37 10.20
N PRO A 208 4.61 0.61 9.00
CA PRO A 208 5.93 0.10 8.63
C PRO A 208 7.09 0.67 9.45
N TYR A 209 6.86 1.79 10.13
CA TYR A 209 7.89 2.56 10.85
C TYR A 209 7.68 2.53 12.37
N ARG A 210 6.83 1.65 12.90
CA ARG A 210 6.44 1.63 14.32
C ARG A 210 7.62 1.61 15.29
N ASN A 211 8.70 0.92 14.92
CA ASN A 211 9.89 0.78 15.75
C ASN A 211 10.99 1.81 15.43
N MET A 212 10.72 2.76 14.53
CA MET A 212 11.68 3.79 14.11
C MET A 212 11.48 5.09 14.93
N ASP A 213 12.20 5.18 16.04
CA ASP A 213 12.21 6.36 16.92
C ASP A 213 13.25 7.41 16.50
N TYR A 214 13.31 7.69 15.19
CA TYR A 214 14.17 8.74 14.65
C TYR A 214 13.43 10.07 14.66
N ALA A 215 14.02 11.09 15.29
CA ALA A 215 13.39 12.40 15.43
C ALA A 215 14.33 13.57 15.17
N ILE A 216 13.82 14.62 14.53
CA ILE A 216 14.49 15.91 14.36
C ILE A 216 13.52 17.03 14.76
N THR A 217 14.00 17.98 15.57
CA THR A 217 13.26 19.18 15.93
C THR A 217 13.79 20.40 15.19
N ALA A 218 12.90 21.06 14.45
CA ALA A 218 13.18 22.26 13.66
C ALA A 218 12.10 23.32 13.88
N ASP A 219 12.52 24.53 14.26
CA ASP A 219 11.70 25.67 14.68
C ASP A 219 10.60 25.26 15.67
N GLY A 220 10.98 24.52 16.71
CA GLY A 220 10.07 24.02 17.74
C GLY A 220 9.15 22.86 17.31
N LYS A 221 9.19 22.42 16.05
CA LYS A 221 8.42 21.27 15.55
C LYS A 221 9.28 20.01 15.53
N THR A 222 8.89 19.01 16.32
CA THR A 222 9.51 17.68 16.29
C THR A 222 8.84 16.81 15.25
N ILE A 223 9.62 16.29 14.32
CA ILE A 223 9.20 15.30 13.32
C ILE A 223 9.82 13.98 13.73
N ASN A 224 8.99 13.01 14.12
CA ASN A 224 9.40 11.66 14.47
C ASN A 224 8.78 10.69 13.46
N ILE A 225 9.60 9.82 12.86
CA ILE A 225 9.18 8.96 11.74
C ILE A 225 8.07 8.01 12.18
N GLY A 226 8.31 7.22 13.23
CA GLY A 226 7.35 6.23 13.71
C GLY A 226 6.04 6.86 14.20
N GLN A 227 6.11 7.98 14.91
CA GLN A 227 4.93 8.70 15.41
C GLN A 227 4.11 9.34 14.29
N TYR A 228 4.76 9.95 13.29
CA TYR A 228 4.06 10.52 12.13
C TYR A 228 3.34 9.43 11.35
N ALA A 229 4.03 8.31 11.08
CA ALA A 229 3.42 7.19 10.39
C ALA A 229 2.24 6.61 11.17
N GLU A 230 2.39 6.44 12.48
CA GLU A 230 1.32 5.99 13.37
C GLU A 230 0.09 6.89 13.30
N GLU A 231 0.28 8.22 13.30
CA GLU A 231 -0.82 9.18 13.17
C GLU A 231 -1.59 9.00 11.86
N LYS A 232 -0.90 8.98 10.70
CA LYS A 232 -1.56 8.89 9.39
C LYS A 232 -2.19 7.52 9.15
N ILE A 233 -1.55 6.44 9.61
CA ILE A 233 -2.12 5.09 9.54
C ILE A 233 -3.41 4.99 10.37
N ASN A 234 -3.45 5.58 11.57
CA ASN A 234 -4.67 5.60 12.38
C ASN A 234 -5.80 6.41 11.73
N GLN A 235 -5.47 7.53 11.06
CA GLN A 235 -6.46 8.28 10.28
C GLN A 235 -7.03 7.43 9.13
N ALA A 236 -6.18 6.80 8.33
CA ALA A 236 -6.60 5.92 7.23
C ALA A 236 -7.42 4.72 7.72
N ASN A 237 -7.01 4.07 8.81
CA ASN A 237 -7.75 2.95 9.40
C ASN A 237 -9.11 3.36 9.94
N THR A 238 -9.25 4.58 10.47
CA THR A 238 -10.55 5.11 10.88
C THR A 238 -11.50 5.26 9.69
N ILE A 239 -10.98 5.70 8.54
CA ILE A 239 -11.73 5.77 7.28
C ILE A 239 -12.15 4.37 6.82
N ILE A 240 -11.22 3.41 6.78
CA ILE A 240 -11.48 2.02 6.37
C ILE A 240 -12.56 1.38 7.25
N GLN A 241 -12.46 1.51 8.58
CA GLN A 241 -13.44 0.99 9.51
C GLN A 241 -14.82 1.63 9.33
N THR A 242 -14.86 2.93 9.03
CA THR A 242 -16.12 3.63 8.74
C THR A 242 -16.78 3.09 7.49
N ILE A 243 -16.02 2.94 6.40
CA ILE A 243 -16.50 2.37 5.15
C ILE A 243 -16.98 0.93 5.33
N CYS A 244 -16.26 0.09 6.10
CA CYS A 244 -16.69 -1.28 6.37
C CYS A 244 -18.09 -1.33 7.01
N ARG A 245 -18.37 -0.43 7.97
CA ARG A 245 -19.68 -0.32 8.61
C ARG A 245 -20.76 0.21 7.66
N GLU A 246 -20.46 1.28 6.92
CA GLU A 246 -21.46 1.96 6.08
C GLU A 246 -21.78 1.20 4.80
N LYS A 247 -20.78 0.53 4.23
CA LYS A 247 -20.92 -0.27 3.03
C LYS A 247 -21.19 -1.74 3.34
N ASP A 248 -21.17 -2.21 4.59
CA ASP A 248 -21.34 -3.64 4.90
C ASP A 248 -20.34 -4.51 4.11
N ILE A 249 -19.04 -4.22 4.26
CA ILE A 249 -17.94 -5.02 3.72
C ILE A 249 -17.10 -5.59 4.86
N VAL A 250 -16.37 -6.66 4.58
CA VAL A 250 -15.60 -7.39 5.59
C VAL A 250 -14.31 -6.64 5.92
N LEU A 251 -14.03 -6.46 7.22
CA LEU A 251 -12.78 -5.90 7.71
C LEU A 251 -11.80 -7.04 8.07
N ALA A 252 -10.58 -6.98 7.52
CA ALA A 252 -9.47 -7.85 7.87
C ALA A 252 -8.42 -7.05 8.69
N ASP A 253 -8.32 -7.28 10.00
CA ASP A 253 -7.48 -6.43 10.86
C ASP A 253 -5.99 -6.80 10.84
N CYS A 254 -5.26 -6.26 9.86
CA CYS A 254 -3.81 -6.47 9.74
C CYS A 254 -2.99 -5.53 10.64
N TYR A 255 -3.54 -4.39 11.08
CA TYR A 255 -2.84 -3.45 11.96
C TYR A 255 -2.41 -4.12 13.26
N ASP A 256 -3.35 -4.78 13.94
CA ASP A 256 -3.09 -5.50 15.19
C ASP A 256 -2.29 -6.79 14.95
N ALA A 257 -2.59 -7.53 13.87
CA ALA A 257 -1.84 -8.73 13.53
C ALA A 257 -0.33 -8.45 13.34
N PHE A 258 0.01 -7.37 12.63
CA PHE A 258 1.41 -6.94 12.48
C PHE A 258 2.01 -6.43 13.79
N ALA A 259 1.21 -5.77 14.64
CA ALA A 259 1.67 -5.30 15.96
C ALA A 259 2.04 -6.43 16.92
N LEU A 260 1.30 -7.53 16.85
CA LEU A 260 1.41 -8.65 17.78
C LEU A 260 2.34 -9.76 17.27
N SER A 261 2.79 -9.68 16.02
CA SER A 261 3.69 -10.67 15.44
C SER A 261 5.08 -10.62 16.08
N ASN A 262 5.63 -11.80 16.41
CA ASN A 262 7.01 -11.97 16.85
C ASN A 262 7.96 -12.30 15.68
N ASP A 263 7.42 -12.47 14.47
CA ASP A 263 8.19 -12.79 13.27
C ASP A 263 8.70 -11.52 12.57
N ILE A 264 9.67 -11.68 11.68
CA ILE A 264 10.09 -10.61 10.77
C ILE A 264 9.13 -10.56 9.59
N VAL A 265 8.11 -9.73 9.74
CA VAL A 265 7.01 -9.52 8.79
C VAL A 265 7.25 -8.37 7.81
N LEU A 266 8.24 -7.51 8.03
CA LEU A 266 8.64 -6.43 7.10
C LEU A 266 10.12 -6.53 6.73
N ASN A 267 10.49 -6.09 5.53
CA ASN A 267 11.88 -6.10 5.06
C ASN A 267 12.77 -5.15 5.89
N ASN A 268 12.26 -3.97 6.24
CA ASN A 268 12.99 -2.97 7.03
C ASN A 268 13.16 -3.29 8.53
N GLN A 269 12.50 -4.32 9.07
CA GLN A 269 12.47 -4.60 10.51
C GLN A 269 13.83 -4.99 11.10
N LYS A 270 14.79 -5.44 10.28
CA LYS A 270 16.14 -5.83 10.71
C LYS A 270 17.20 -4.78 10.43
N ALA A 271 16.82 -3.59 9.98
CA ALA A 271 17.79 -2.53 9.71
C ALA A 271 18.38 -2.02 11.04
N GLU A 272 19.66 -2.32 11.30
CA GLU A 272 20.31 -1.98 12.59
C GLU A 272 21.19 -0.71 12.52
N ASP A 273 21.47 -0.16 11.34
CA ASP A 273 22.42 0.95 11.17
C ASP A 273 22.08 1.91 10.01
N TYR A 274 20.84 1.88 9.53
CA TYR A 274 20.33 2.76 8.48
C TYR A 274 18.80 2.68 8.46
N ILE A 275 18.17 3.59 7.73
CA ILE A 275 16.74 3.49 7.41
C ILE A 275 16.64 2.69 6.12
N ASP A 276 16.14 1.46 6.19
CA ASP A 276 15.89 0.66 4.99
C ASP A 276 14.63 1.20 4.28
N PRO A 277 14.74 1.64 3.02
CA PRO A 277 13.59 2.16 2.28
C PRO A 277 12.61 1.06 1.85
N ASP A 278 12.96 -0.22 1.97
CA ASP A 278 12.03 -1.30 1.67
C ASP A 278 11.21 -1.68 2.91
N ASP A 279 10.06 -1.03 3.04
CA ASP A 279 9.11 -1.22 4.12
C ASP A 279 7.98 -2.21 3.81
N HIS A 280 8.13 -2.98 2.73
CA HIS A 280 7.14 -3.97 2.29
C HIS A 280 7.15 -5.23 3.16
N PRO A 281 6.04 -5.99 3.19
CA PRO A 281 5.98 -7.23 3.92
C PRO A 281 6.91 -8.29 3.33
N THR A 282 7.58 -9.05 4.20
CA THR A 282 8.28 -10.27 3.81
C THR A 282 7.30 -11.33 3.32
N ALA A 283 7.78 -12.48 2.81
CA ALA A 283 6.91 -13.62 2.54
C ALA A 283 6.11 -14.09 3.77
N ILE A 284 6.65 -13.90 4.98
CA ILE A 284 5.95 -14.18 6.24
C ILE A 284 4.88 -13.12 6.51
N GLY A 285 5.18 -11.84 6.28
CA GLY A 285 4.18 -10.77 6.38
C GLY A 285 3.03 -10.94 5.38
N GLN A 286 3.31 -11.39 4.15
CA GLN A 286 2.30 -11.72 3.15
C GLN A 286 1.44 -12.92 3.55
N GLN A 287 2.02 -13.93 4.22
CA GLN A 287 1.26 -15.03 4.81
C GLN A 287 0.33 -14.50 5.91
N LEU A 288 0.82 -13.62 6.78
CA LEU A 288 0.01 -13.03 7.84
C LEU A 288 -1.19 -12.26 7.27
N ILE A 289 -0.98 -11.44 6.23
CA ILE A 289 -2.08 -10.74 5.52
C ILE A 289 -3.10 -11.76 4.97
N ALA A 290 -2.62 -12.84 4.33
CA ALA A 290 -3.51 -13.88 3.81
C ALA A 290 -4.34 -14.55 4.91
N ASP A 291 -3.73 -14.86 6.04
CA ASP A 291 -4.39 -15.50 7.18
C ASP A 291 -5.50 -14.61 7.75
N VAL A 292 -5.24 -13.31 7.92
CA VAL A 292 -6.25 -12.35 8.40
C VAL A 292 -7.43 -12.25 7.42
N PHE A 293 -7.18 -12.18 6.11
CA PHE A 293 -8.26 -12.19 5.12
C PHE A 293 -9.03 -13.51 5.14
N ILE A 294 -8.35 -14.65 5.23
CA ILE A 294 -8.98 -15.97 5.26
C ILE A 294 -9.89 -16.09 6.49
N GLU A 295 -9.39 -15.68 7.65
CA GLU A 295 -10.16 -15.66 8.89
C GLU A 295 -11.43 -14.83 8.71
N ALA A 296 -11.29 -13.58 8.27
CA ALA A 296 -12.41 -12.65 8.11
C ALA A 296 -13.43 -13.07 7.03
N LEU A 297 -12.97 -13.66 5.92
CA LEU A 297 -13.84 -14.01 4.80
C LEU A 297 -14.56 -15.34 4.99
N PHE A 298 -13.88 -16.35 5.53
CA PHE A 298 -14.34 -17.75 5.48
C PHE A 298 -14.60 -18.37 6.85
N THR A 299 -14.21 -17.71 7.93
CA THR A 299 -14.35 -18.24 9.29
C THR A 299 -15.37 -17.38 10.04
N LYS A 300 -16.36 -18.03 10.66
CA LYS A 300 -17.38 -17.38 11.49
C LYS A 300 -17.12 -17.69 12.95
#